data_AF-A0ABD0W0L7-F1
#
_entry.id   AF-A0ABD0W0L7-F1
#
_cell.length_a   1.000
_cell.length_b   1.000
_cell.length_c   1.000
_cell.angle_alpha   90.00
_cell.angle_beta   90.00
_cell.angle_gamma   90.00
#
_symmetry.space_group_name_H-M   'P 1'
#
loop_
_entity.id
_entity.type
_entity.pdbx_description
1 polymer ?
#
loop_
_entity_poly.entity_id
_entity_poly.type
_entity_poly.pdbx_seq_one_letter_code
_entity_poly.pdbx_strand_id
1 'polypeptide(L)'
;MRRESNRSRLDLQAVLSKLWGQVDQDNCPVANMIIVHRGNVLWSSLHAFQRNMFNPEARLDVTFVDCESKGEGAIDQGGPSREYYRLLMKDIQKCPIFEGPEATKRLSLDVHASHEGLYKTIGKMISVCVVHGGVGPHFFSEQLFAAVCGMPALPLSLEEVSHTALRTHLEKIKKAEDISEVQKKLDNAFDLLSLLGLNGL
;
A
#
# COMPACT_ATOMS: atom_id res chain seq x y z
N MET A 1 -33.16 15.43 -19.05
CA MET A 1 -32.47 16.66 -18.64
C MET A 1 -31.24 16.25 -17.83
N ARG A 2 -30.06 16.32 -18.46
CA ARG A 2 -28.79 15.80 -17.93
C ARG A 2 -28.31 16.71 -16.79
N ARG A 3 -28.04 16.15 -15.61
CA ARG A 3 -27.27 16.84 -14.56
C ARG A 3 -25.81 16.80 -14.97
N GLU A 4 -25.31 17.89 -15.52
CA GLU A 4 -23.88 18.11 -15.72
C GLU A 4 -23.19 18.14 -14.36
N SER A 5 -22.45 17.06 -14.07
CA SER A 5 -21.58 16.98 -12.91
C SER A 5 -20.35 17.84 -13.19
N ASN A 6 -20.35 19.05 -12.64
CA ASN A 6 -19.20 19.96 -12.66
C ASN A 6 -18.11 19.41 -11.73
N ARG A 7 -17.43 18.35 -12.16
CA ARG A 7 -16.21 17.84 -11.53
C ARG A 7 -15.11 18.80 -11.97
N SER A 8 -14.76 19.79 -11.15
CA SER A 8 -13.59 20.63 -11.38
C SER A 8 -12.43 19.70 -11.72
N ARG A 9 -11.93 19.77 -12.96
CA ARG A 9 -10.82 18.95 -13.43
C ARG A 9 -9.61 19.31 -12.56
N LEU A 10 -9.38 18.53 -11.51
CA LEU A 10 -8.25 18.71 -10.62
C LEU A 10 -6.99 18.68 -11.48
N ASP A 11 -6.21 19.76 -11.41
CA ASP A 11 -4.90 19.79 -12.04
C ASP A 11 -3.96 18.93 -11.20
N LEU A 12 -3.76 17.68 -11.64
CA LEU A 12 -2.88 16.73 -10.98
C LEU A 12 -1.45 17.25 -10.88
N GLN A 13 -1.00 18.03 -11.86
CA GLN A 13 0.32 18.63 -11.84
C GLN A 13 0.41 19.65 -10.69
N ALA A 14 -0.59 20.52 -10.54
CA ALA A 14 -0.63 21.48 -9.44
C ALA A 14 -0.68 20.78 -8.06
N VAL A 15 -1.44 19.69 -7.93
CA VAL A 15 -1.50 18.91 -6.67
C VAL A 15 -0.15 18.28 -6.36
N LEU A 16 0.47 17.61 -7.33
CA LEU A 16 1.79 16.99 -7.14
C LEU A 16 2.87 18.03 -6.86
N SER A 17 2.87 19.18 -7.55
CA SER A 17 3.79 20.27 -7.26
C SER A 17 3.62 20.83 -5.85
N LYS A 18 2.38 20.92 -5.36
CA LYS A 18 2.10 21.34 -3.98
C LYS A 18 2.66 20.33 -2.96
N LEU A 19 2.41 19.04 -3.18
CA LEU A 19 2.90 17.98 -2.29
C LEU A 19 4.43 17.90 -2.31
N TRP A 20 5.04 17.96 -3.49
CA TRP A 20 6.48 18.01 -3.63
C TRP A 20 7.09 19.23 -2.91
N GLY A 21 6.43 20.39 -2.97
CA GLY A 21 6.85 21.61 -2.28
C GLY A 21 6.80 21.53 -0.75
N GLN A 22 6.17 20.50 -0.17
CA GLN A 22 6.21 20.21 1.26
C GLN A 22 7.44 19.40 1.67
N VAL A 23 8.16 18.83 0.70
CA VAL A 23 9.39 18.08 0.96
C VAL A 23 10.54 19.04 1.18
N ASP A 24 11.12 19.00 2.37
CA ASP A 24 12.32 19.76 2.72
C ASP A 24 13.54 19.11 2.06
N GLN A 25 13.97 19.74 0.96
CA GLN A 25 15.10 19.27 0.14
C GLN A 25 16.47 19.56 0.79
N ASP A 26 16.50 20.46 1.77
CA ASP A 26 17.73 20.90 2.44
C ASP A 26 17.95 20.10 3.73
N ASN A 27 16.88 19.62 4.36
CA ASN A 27 16.95 18.75 5.53
C ASN A 27 17.13 17.28 5.12
N CYS A 28 18.27 16.71 5.51
CA CYS A 28 18.59 15.31 5.30
C CYS A 28 19.07 14.68 6.61
N PRO A 29 18.14 14.31 7.52
CA PRO A 29 18.51 13.74 8.81
C PRO A 29 19.11 12.34 8.63
N VAL A 30 20.00 11.94 9.54
CA VAL A 30 20.63 10.60 9.53
C VAL A 30 19.58 9.48 9.51
N ALA A 31 18.41 9.70 10.12
CA ALA A 31 17.31 8.75 10.10
C ALA A 31 16.74 8.48 8.69
N ASN A 32 16.90 9.41 7.75
CA ASN A 32 16.46 9.32 6.35
C ASN A 32 17.55 8.77 5.41
N MET A 33 18.74 8.46 5.92
CA MET A 33 19.79 7.81 5.14
C MET A 33 19.48 6.32 4.97
N ILE A 34 19.28 5.87 3.74
CA ILE A 34 18.90 4.50 3.43
C ILE A 34 20.05 3.81 2.71
N ILE A 35 20.65 2.85 3.39
CA ILE A 35 21.63 1.94 2.81
C ILE A 35 20.87 0.75 2.21
N VAL A 36 21.00 0.56 0.90
CA VAL A 36 20.16 -0.37 0.14
C VAL A 36 21.01 -1.48 -0.47
N HIS A 37 20.69 -2.72 -0.13
CA HIS A 37 21.21 -3.88 -0.84
C HIS A 37 20.33 -4.15 -2.07
N ARG A 38 20.92 -4.20 -3.27
CA ARG A 38 20.18 -4.42 -4.53
C ARG A 38 19.36 -5.71 -4.54
N GLY A 39 19.82 -6.75 -3.84
CA GLY A 39 19.11 -8.03 -3.73
C GLY A 39 17.94 -8.04 -2.76
N ASN A 40 17.79 -6.99 -1.92
CA ASN A 40 16.73 -6.95 -0.89
C ASN A 40 16.32 -5.51 -0.54
N VAL A 41 15.81 -4.78 -1.53
CA VAL A 41 15.51 -3.34 -1.40
C VAL A 41 14.40 -3.09 -0.38
N LEU A 42 13.35 -3.91 -0.40
CA LEU A 42 12.24 -3.77 0.54
C LEU A 42 12.69 -3.93 1.99
N TRP A 43 13.48 -4.96 2.30
CA TRP A 43 13.92 -5.21 3.68
C TRP A 43 14.80 -4.08 4.23
N SER A 44 15.78 -3.62 3.44
CA SER A 44 16.60 -2.45 3.79
C SER A 44 15.73 -1.22 4.07
N SER A 45 14.68 -1.03 3.26
CA SER A 45 13.76 0.10 3.39
C SER A 45 12.88 -0.03 4.63
N LEU A 46 12.39 -1.23 4.97
CA LEU A 46 11.55 -1.45 6.15
C LEU A 46 12.26 -0.97 7.41
N HIS A 47 13.52 -1.39 7.58
CA HIS A 47 14.35 -0.96 8.70
C HIS A 47 14.54 0.56 8.75
N ALA A 48 14.71 1.22 7.61
CA ALA A 48 14.86 2.67 7.58
C ALA A 48 13.56 3.41 7.95
N PHE A 49 12.44 3.01 7.35
CA PHE A 49 11.14 3.68 7.53
C PHE A 49 10.53 3.46 8.92
N GLN A 50 10.94 2.40 9.62
CA GLN A 50 10.57 2.08 11.00
C GLN A 50 11.40 2.80 12.06
N ARG A 51 12.46 3.56 11.68
CA ARG A 51 13.23 4.35 12.65
C ARG A 51 12.36 5.41 13.29
N ASN A 52 12.49 5.58 14.62
CA ASN A 52 11.71 6.55 15.40
C ASN A 52 11.82 7.99 14.87
N MET A 53 13.00 8.38 14.38
CA MET A 53 13.29 9.74 13.90
C MET A 53 13.15 9.89 12.38
N PHE A 54 12.62 8.90 11.67
CA PHE A 54 12.42 9.00 10.22
C PHE A 54 11.38 10.06 9.90
N ASN A 55 11.76 11.04 9.08
CA ASN A 55 10.87 12.12 8.65
C ASN A 55 10.43 11.93 7.19
N PRO A 56 9.18 11.56 6.89
CA PRO A 56 8.71 11.37 5.51
C PRO A 56 8.71 12.66 4.66
N GLU A 57 8.80 13.84 5.29
CA GLU A 57 8.84 15.14 4.62
C GLU A 57 10.27 15.65 4.38
N ALA A 58 11.29 14.98 4.94
CA ALA A 58 12.70 15.33 4.69
C ALA A 58 13.27 14.55 3.51
N ARG A 59 14.28 15.10 2.84
CA ARG A 59 14.97 14.44 1.73
C ARG A 59 15.47 13.05 2.11
N LEU A 60 15.37 12.09 1.19
CA LEU A 60 16.03 10.80 1.31
C LEU A 60 17.47 10.88 0.78
N ASP A 61 18.39 10.27 1.51
CA ASP A 61 19.75 10.03 1.03
C ASP A 61 19.94 8.53 0.86
N VAL A 62 20.03 8.09 -0.40
CA VAL A 62 20.03 6.67 -0.75
C VAL A 62 21.41 6.27 -1.26
N THR A 63 22.00 5.29 -0.60
CA THR A 63 23.28 4.69 -1.00
C THR A 63 23.08 3.22 -1.30
N PHE A 64 23.38 2.80 -2.53
CA PHE A 64 23.43 1.40 -2.88
C PHE A 64 24.76 0.79 -2.44
N VAL A 65 24.68 -0.40 -1.83
CA VAL A 65 25.86 -1.16 -1.39
C VAL A 65 25.86 -2.54 -2.03
N ASP A 66 27.05 -2.99 -2.43
CA ASP A 66 27.29 -4.33 -2.93
C ASP A 66 27.39 -5.36 -1.78
N CYS A 67 27.62 -6.63 -2.15
CA CYS A 67 27.77 -7.74 -1.20
C CYS A 67 29.00 -7.57 -0.28
N GLU A 68 29.97 -6.75 -0.68
CA GLU A 68 31.17 -6.43 0.10
C GLU A 68 31.01 -5.15 0.94
N SER A 69 29.81 -4.59 1.00
CA SER A 69 29.49 -3.31 1.66
C SER A 69 30.30 -2.12 1.15
N LYS A 70 30.81 -2.18 -0.10
CA LYS A 70 31.38 -1.01 -0.77
C LYS A 70 30.24 -0.21 -1.38
N GLY A 71 30.24 1.09 -1.10
CA GLY A 71 29.28 2.02 -1.68
C GLY A 71 29.49 2.13 -3.19
N GLU A 72 28.44 1.90 -3.96
CA GLU A 72 28.44 2.22 -5.38
C GLU A 72 28.40 3.75 -5.49
N GLY A 73 29.54 4.37 -5.82
CA GLY A 73 29.66 5.82 -5.90
C GLY A 73 28.68 6.41 -6.93
N ALA A 74 27.71 7.19 -6.47
CA ALA A 74 26.84 7.96 -7.33
C ALA A 74 27.42 9.36 -7.56
N ILE A 75 27.78 9.66 -8.81
CA ILE A 75 28.26 10.98 -9.26
C ILE A 75 27.10 11.99 -9.34
N ASP A 76 25.85 11.52 -9.32
CA ASP A 76 24.65 12.32 -9.44
C ASP A 76 23.65 11.96 -8.33
N GLN A 77 23.30 12.91 -7.46
CA GLN A 77 22.40 12.70 -6.31
C GLN A 77 20.95 12.40 -6.74
N GLY A 78 20.56 12.76 -7.98
CA GLY A 78 19.20 12.54 -8.49
C GLY A 78 18.97 11.17 -9.13
N GLY A 79 20.03 10.45 -9.52
CA GLY A 79 19.96 9.13 -10.16
C GLY A 79 19.59 7.99 -9.19
N PRO A 80 20.31 7.83 -8.06
CA PRO A 80 20.09 6.77 -7.09
C PRO A 80 18.69 6.78 -6.49
N SER A 81 18.17 7.95 -6.12
CA SER A 81 16.83 8.05 -5.52
C SER A 81 15.73 7.65 -6.51
N ARG A 82 15.84 8.03 -7.79
CA ARG A 82 14.88 7.60 -8.83
C ARG A 82 14.94 6.09 -9.07
N GLU A 83 16.15 5.52 -9.16
CA GLU A 83 16.32 4.08 -9.29
C GLU A 83 15.74 3.34 -8.08
N TYR A 84 16.03 3.83 -6.88
CA TYR A 84 15.53 3.31 -5.62
C TYR A 84 14.01 3.24 -5.58
N TYR A 85 13.30 4.33 -5.89
CA TYR A 85 11.83 4.32 -5.88
C TYR A 85 11.26 3.26 -6.82
N ARG A 86 11.85 3.11 -8.01
CA ARG A 86 11.42 2.10 -8.99
C ARG A 86 11.65 0.67 -8.46
N LEU A 87 12.80 0.39 -7.86
CA LEU A 87 13.12 -0.92 -7.29
C LEU A 87 12.25 -1.22 -6.06
N LEU A 88 12.11 -0.26 -5.16
CA LEU A 88 11.28 -0.39 -3.97
C LEU A 88 9.82 -0.68 -4.37
N MET A 89 9.25 0.06 -5.33
CA MET A 89 7.86 -0.19 -5.75
C MET A 89 7.67 -1.58 -6.35
N LYS A 90 8.67 -2.08 -7.10
CA LYS A 90 8.66 -3.45 -7.64
C LYS A 90 8.70 -4.52 -6.54
N ASP A 91 9.46 -4.29 -5.48
CA ASP A 91 9.52 -5.23 -4.35
C ASP A 91 8.27 -5.12 -3.47
N ILE A 92 7.72 -3.92 -3.28
CA ILE A 92 6.44 -3.68 -2.59
C ILE A 92 5.31 -4.45 -3.29
N GLN A 93 5.24 -4.43 -4.63
CA GLN A 93 4.23 -5.18 -5.40
C GLN A 93 4.26 -6.69 -5.13
N LYS A 94 5.44 -7.23 -4.76
CA LYS A 94 5.65 -8.66 -4.42
C LYS A 94 5.50 -8.95 -2.93
N CYS A 95 5.25 -7.94 -2.10
CA CYS A 95 5.10 -8.13 -0.67
C CYS A 95 3.90 -9.05 -0.37
N PRO A 96 4.00 -9.98 0.61
CA PRO A 96 2.92 -10.91 0.94
C PRO A 96 1.60 -10.26 1.39
N ILE A 97 1.65 -8.97 1.78
CA ILE A 97 0.44 -8.19 2.10
C ILE A 97 -0.41 -7.86 0.87
N PHE A 98 0.08 -8.17 -0.33
CA PHE A 98 -0.64 -8.01 -1.59
C PHE A 98 -0.91 -9.37 -2.25
N GLU A 99 -2.16 -9.60 -2.64
CA GLU A 99 -2.61 -10.83 -3.30
C GLU A 99 -3.34 -10.55 -4.61
N GLY A 100 -3.58 -11.61 -5.39
CA GLY A 100 -4.23 -11.53 -6.70
C GLY A 100 -3.26 -11.28 -7.86
N PRO A 101 -3.80 -11.02 -9.07
CA PRO A 101 -3.01 -10.82 -10.29
C PRO A 101 -2.02 -9.65 -10.19
N GLU A 102 -0.92 -9.72 -10.94
CA GLU A 102 0.19 -8.76 -10.85
C GLU A 102 -0.24 -7.30 -11.07
N ALA A 103 -1.16 -7.04 -12.01
CA ALA A 103 -1.61 -5.69 -12.36
C ALA A 103 -2.83 -5.21 -11.53
N THR A 104 -3.44 -6.07 -10.72
CA THR A 104 -4.69 -5.77 -10.00
C THR A 104 -4.67 -6.37 -8.60
N LYS A 105 -3.62 -6.06 -7.84
CA LYS A 105 -3.44 -6.52 -6.47
C LYS A 105 -4.49 -5.96 -5.53
N ARG A 106 -4.83 -6.77 -4.55
CA ARG A 106 -5.65 -6.42 -3.38
C ARG A 106 -4.80 -6.60 -2.13
N LEU A 107 -5.23 -6.04 -1.01
CA LEU A 107 -4.63 -6.37 0.28
C LEU A 107 -5.03 -7.80 0.66
N SER A 108 -4.05 -8.59 1.09
CA SER A 108 -4.32 -9.88 1.74
C SER A 108 -4.77 -9.64 3.18
N LEU A 109 -5.43 -10.64 3.77
CA LEU A 109 -5.77 -10.60 5.19
C LEU A 109 -4.65 -11.26 5.99
N ASP A 110 -3.67 -10.46 6.42
CA ASP A 110 -2.56 -10.90 7.25
C ASP A 110 -2.58 -10.16 8.61
N VAL A 111 -3.03 -10.87 9.64
CA VAL A 111 -3.16 -10.36 11.01
C VAL A 111 -1.80 -10.06 11.62
N HIS A 112 -0.79 -10.88 11.31
CA HIS A 112 0.55 -10.69 11.84
C HIS A 112 1.18 -9.43 11.22
N ALA A 113 1.07 -9.26 9.90
CA ALA A 113 1.49 -8.04 9.22
C ALA A 113 0.76 -6.79 9.72
N SER A 114 -0.51 -6.92 10.13
CA SER A 114 -1.28 -5.84 10.76
C SER A 114 -0.69 -5.47 12.12
N HIS A 115 -0.48 -6.45 12.99
CA HIS A 115 0.09 -6.27 14.32
C HIS A 115 1.51 -5.66 14.28
N GLU A 116 2.37 -6.13 13.38
CA GLU A 116 3.72 -5.61 13.18
C GLU A 116 3.77 -4.24 12.48
N GLY A 117 2.61 -3.66 12.14
CA GLY A 117 2.52 -2.35 11.48
C GLY A 117 3.08 -2.35 10.06
N LEU A 118 3.13 -3.51 9.39
CA LEU A 118 3.68 -3.63 8.04
C LEU A 118 2.84 -2.86 7.02
N TYR A 119 1.50 -2.96 7.06
CA TYR A 119 0.62 -2.19 6.17
C TYR A 119 0.86 -0.68 6.30
N LYS A 120 1.01 -0.19 7.53
CA LYS A 120 1.31 1.22 7.81
C LYS A 120 2.66 1.63 7.23
N THR A 121 3.67 0.78 7.41
CA THR A 121 5.03 1.03 6.92
C THR A 121 5.08 1.04 5.40
N ILE A 122 4.46 0.06 4.73
CA ILE A 122 4.37 -0.01 3.27
C ILE A 122 3.55 1.17 2.73
N GLY A 123 2.43 1.53 3.38
CA GLY A 123 1.67 2.71 3.02
C GLY A 123 2.52 3.99 3.09
N LYS A 124 3.33 4.15 4.14
CA LYS A 124 4.29 5.26 4.27
C LYS A 124 5.32 5.27 3.13
N MET A 125 5.86 4.10 2.75
CA MET A 125 6.79 3.98 1.62
C MET A 125 6.15 4.38 0.29
N ILE A 126 4.94 3.88 -0.01
CA ILE A 126 4.21 4.22 -1.23
C ILE A 126 3.95 5.73 -1.28
N SER A 127 3.51 6.32 -0.17
CA SER A 127 3.29 7.77 -0.08
C SER A 127 4.56 8.58 -0.34
N VAL A 128 5.70 8.17 0.24
CA VAL A 128 7.00 8.82 -0.01
C VAL A 128 7.40 8.68 -1.48
N CYS A 129 7.28 7.49 -2.09
CA CYS A 129 7.55 7.31 -3.52
C CYS A 129 6.71 8.25 -4.40
N VAL A 130 5.45 8.50 -4.06
CA VAL A 130 4.56 9.38 -4.84
C VAL A 130 4.89 10.86 -4.61
N VAL A 131 5.01 11.28 -3.35
CA VAL A 131 5.21 12.70 -2.96
C VAL A 131 6.60 13.19 -3.34
N HIS A 132 7.62 12.35 -3.19
CA HIS A 132 9.00 12.64 -3.60
C HIS A 132 9.22 12.34 -5.09
N GLY A 133 8.15 12.42 -5.91
CA GLY A 133 8.18 12.37 -7.38
C GLY A 133 8.91 11.16 -7.97
N GLY A 134 8.88 10.04 -7.25
CA GLY A 134 9.29 8.74 -7.73
C GLY A 134 8.19 8.11 -8.58
N VAL A 135 7.81 6.89 -8.24
CA VAL A 135 6.82 6.10 -8.99
C VAL A 135 5.56 5.86 -8.16
N GLY A 136 4.40 5.79 -8.82
CA GLY A 136 3.13 5.42 -8.20
C GLY A 136 2.87 3.91 -8.20
N PRO A 137 1.95 3.43 -7.36
CA PRO A 137 1.56 2.02 -7.31
C PRO A 137 0.61 1.68 -8.48
N HIS A 138 1.16 1.39 -9.66
CA HIS A 138 0.40 1.03 -10.87
C HIS A 138 -0.16 -0.41 -10.87
N PHE A 139 -0.30 -1.01 -9.69
CA PHE A 139 -0.69 -2.41 -9.52
C PHE A 139 -1.90 -2.60 -8.61
N PHE A 140 -2.46 -1.53 -8.05
CA PHE A 140 -3.68 -1.63 -7.24
C PHE A 140 -4.88 -1.99 -8.11
N SER A 141 -5.74 -2.88 -7.62
CA SER A 141 -7.07 -3.07 -8.20
C SER A 141 -7.88 -1.77 -8.09
N GLU A 142 -8.88 -1.61 -8.95
CA GLU A 142 -9.79 -0.45 -8.89
C GLU A 142 -10.44 -0.31 -7.51
N GLN A 143 -10.75 -1.43 -6.87
CA GLN A 143 -11.34 -1.46 -5.54
C GLN A 143 -10.39 -0.98 -4.45
N LEU A 144 -9.15 -1.47 -4.46
CA LEU A 144 -8.14 -1.04 -3.50
C LEU A 144 -7.85 0.45 -3.67
N PHE A 145 -7.71 0.90 -4.92
CA PHE A 145 -7.54 2.30 -5.23
C PHE A 145 -8.71 3.16 -4.72
N ALA A 146 -9.95 2.75 -5.00
CA ALA A 146 -11.14 3.43 -4.50
C ALA A 146 -11.16 3.51 -2.97
N ALA A 147 -10.86 2.41 -2.28
CA ALA A 147 -10.80 2.36 -0.81
C ALA A 147 -9.74 3.30 -0.23
N VAL A 148 -8.52 3.31 -0.79
CA VAL A 148 -7.44 4.22 -0.37
C VAL A 148 -7.83 5.68 -0.59
N CYS A 149 -8.54 5.99 -1.68
CA CYS A 149 -9.01 7.34 -1.99
C CYS A 149 -10.27 7.74 -1.21
N GLY A 150 -10.83 6.88 -0.35
CA GLY A 150 -12.09 7.15 0.36
C GLY A 150 -13.30 7.29 -0.59
N MET A 151 -13.21 6.68 -1.77
CA MET A 151 -14.28 6.66 -2.76
C MET A 151 -15.32 5.58 -2.40
N PRO A 152 -16.57 5.70 -2.89
CA PRO A 152 -17.59 4.67 -2.67
C PRO A 152 -17.11 3.29 -3.12
N ALA A 153 -17.42 2.27 -2.33
CA ALA A 153 -17.11 0.89 -2.68
C ALA A 153 -17.73 0.52 -4.02
N LEU A 154 -16.91 -0.06 -4.90
CA LEU A 154 -17.37 -0.63 -6.16
C LEU A 154 -18.11 -1.95 -5.90
N PRO A 155 -19.03 -2.38 -6.79
CA PRO A 155 -19.68 -3.67 -6.66
C PRO A 155 -18.65 -4.81 -6.57
N LEU A 156 -18.69 -5.55 -5.47
CA LEU A 156 -17.83 -6.68 -5.20
C LEU A 156 -18.45 -7.98 -5.75
N SER A 157 -17.64 -8.81 -6.40
CA SER A 157 -18.00 -10.19 -6.71
C SER A 157 -17.45 -11.14 -5.66
N LEU A 158 -18.19 -12.20 -5.33
CA LEU A 158 -17.66 -13.28 -4.49
C LEU A 158 -16.43 -13.94 -5.13
N GLU A 159 -16.29 -13.86 -6.46
CA GLU A 159 -15.12 -14.33 -7.23
C GLU A 159 -13.82 -13.57 -6.90
N GLU A 160 -13.93 -12.45 -6.22
CA GLU A 160 -12.78 -11.65 -5.78
C GLU A 160 -12.29 -12.02 -4.38
N VAL A 161 -13.07 -12.77 -3.60
CA VAL A 161 -12.67 -13.23 -2.27
C VAL A 161 -11.67 -14.38 -2.39
N SER A 162 -10.37 -14.10 -2.20
CA SER A 162 -9.31 -15.10 -2.31
C SER A 162 -9.38 -16.17 -1.21
N HIS A 163 -9.88 -15.80 -0.03
CA HIS A 163 -9.97 -16.71 1.11
C HIS A 163 -11.13 -17.70 0.93
N THR A 164 -10.81 -18.95 0.58
CA THR A 164 -11.81 -20.00 0.25
C THR A 164 -12.84 -20.22 1.34
N ALA A 165 -12.43 -20.34 2.61
CA ALA A 165 -13.39 -20.55 3.70
C ALA A 165 -14.35 -19.36 3.86
N LEU A 166 -13.85 -18.12 3.80
CA LEU A 166 -14.66 -16.91 3.82
C LEU A 166 -15.62 -16.87 2.63
N ARG A 167 -15.15 -17.14 1.41
CA ARG A 167 -16.01 -17.23 0.22
C ARG A 167 -17.15 -18.23 0.44
N THR A 168 -16.86 -19.43 0.93
CA THR A 168 -17.89 -20.46 1.18
C THR A 168 -18.94 -19.99 2.19
N HIS A 169 -18.53 -19.30 3.26
CA HIS A 169 -19.48 -18.73 4.23
C HIS A 169 -20.33 -17.63 3.61
N LEU A 170 -19.72 -16.71 2.86
CA LEU A 170 -20.42 -15.65 2.15
C LEU A 170 -21.40 -16.19 1.10
N GLU A 171 -21.05 -17.26 0.38
CA GLU A 171 -21.95 -17.95 -0.55
C GLU A 171 -23.15 -18.58 0.16
N LYS A 172 -22.93 -19.20 1.32
CA LYS A 172 -24.02 -19.76 2.14
C LYS A 172 -24.96 -18.66 2.61
N ILE A 173 -24.42 -17.55 3.09
CA ILE A 173 -25.18 -16.37 3.53
C ILE A 173 -26.00 -15.82 2.36
N LYS A 174 -25.39 -15.67 1.18
CA LYS A 174 -26.08 -15.20 -0.05
C LYS A 174 -27.25 -16.09 -0.49
N LYS A 175 -27.19 -17.39 -0.20
CA LYS A 175 -28.24 -18.38 -0.54
C LYS A 175 -29.33 -18.52 0.52
N ALA A 176 -29.25 -17.81 1.64
CA ALA A 176 -30.27 -17.90 2.68
C ALA A 176 -31.60 -17.31 2.22
N GLU A 177 -32.71 -17.97 2.58
CA GLU A 177 -34.05 -17.57 2.16
C GLU A 177 -34.74 -16.64 3.15
N ASP A 178 -34.33 -16.69 4.42
CA ASP A 178 -34.90 -15.86 5.50
C ASP A 178 -33.85 -15.32 6.49
N ILE A 179 -34.27 -14.34 7.30
CA ILE A 179 -33.42 -13.64 8.26
C ILE A 179 -32.88 -14.57 9.34
N SER A 180 -33.66 -15.56 9.79
CA SER A 180 -33.25 -16.51 10.82
C SER A 180 -32.11 -17.41 10.30
N GLU A 181 -32.21 -17.83 9.05
CA GLU A 181 -31.18 -18.61 8.38
C GLU A 181 -29.90 -17.78 8.14
N VAL A 182 -30.04 -16.49 7.80
CA VAL A 182 -28.90 -15.55 7.71
C VAL A 182 -28.19 -15.44 9.05
N GLN A 183 -28.92 -15.20 10.15
CA GLN A 183 -28.36 -15.08 11.50
C GLN A 183 -27.58 -16.34 11.89
N LYS A 184 -28.20 -17.52 11.71
CA LYS A 184 -27.52 -18.79 11.99
C LYS A 184 -26.25 -18.99 11.15
N LYS A 185 -26.25 -18.56 9.88
CA LYS A 185 -25.06 -18.66 9.01
C LYS A 185 -23.99 -17.62 9.37
N LEU A 186 -24.37 -16.45 9.86
CA LEU A 186 -23.45 -15.45 10.39
C LEU A 186 -22.78 -15.95 11.68
N ASP A 187 -23.55 -16.53 12.60
CA ASP A 187 -23.00 -17.13 13.83
C ASP A 187 -21.95 -18.21 13.51
N ASN A 188 -22.23 -19.05 12.52
CA ASN A 188 -21.28 -20.08 12.07
C ASN A 188 -20.02 -19.49 11.43
N ALA A 189 -20.07 -18.26 10.92
CA ALA A 189 -18.95 -17.56 10.30
C ALA A 189 -18.23 -16.60 11.26
N PHE A 190 -18.67 -16.53 12.53
CA PHE A 190 -18.28 -15.49 13.48
C PHE A 190 -16.76 -15.34 13.63
N ASP A 191 -16.02 -16.43 13.75
CA ASP A 191 -14.55 -16.38 13.92
C ASP A 191 -13.86 -15.70 12.73
N LEU A 192 -14.35 -15.90 11.51
CA LEU A 192 -13.80 -15.26 10.31
C LEU A 192 -14.28 -13.81 10.17
N LEU A 193 -15.52 -13.52 10.54
CA LEU A 193 -16.08 -12.17 10.44
C LEU A 193 -15.50 -11.24 11.52
N SER A 194 -15.27 -11.74 12.72
CA SER A 194 -14.60 -11.01 13.79
C SER A 194 -13.15 -10.64 13.42
N LEU A 195 -12.46 -11.52 12.69
CA LEU A 195 -11.14 -11.21 12.11
C LEU A 195 -11.17 -10.03 11.13
N LEU A 196 -12.29 -9.82 10.44
CA LEU A 196 -12.53 -8.69 9.54
C LEU A 196 -12.98 -7.42 10.29
N GLY A 197 -13.02 -7.45 11.62
CA GLY A 197 -13.52 -6.34 12.44
C GLY A 197 -15.04 -6.20 12.47
N LEU A 198 -15.77 -7.21 11.98
CA LEU A 198 -17.24 -7.26 12.06
C LEU A 198 -17.65 -7.85 13.41
N ASN A 199 -17.34 -7.12 14.48
CA ASN A 199 -17.72 -7.49 15.83
C ASN A 199 -19.11 -6.91 16.14
N GLY A 200 -20.17 -7.70 15.94
CA GLY A 200 -21.54 -7.36 16.37
C GLY A 200 -22.56 -7.19 15.24
N LEU A 201 -22.70 -8.20 14.38
CA LEU A 201 -23.87 -8.34 13.48
C LEU A 201 -25.04 -9.01 14.21
#